data_AF-A0A6I7QQ78-F1
#
_entry.id   AF-A0A6I7QQ78-F1
#
_cell.length_a   1.000
_cell.length_b   1.000
_cell.length_c   1.000
_cell.angle_alpha   90.00
_cell.angle_beta   90.00
_cell.angle_gamma   90.00
#
_symmetry.space_group_name_H-M   'P 1'
#
loop_
_entity.id
_entity.type
_entity.pdbx_description
1 polymer ?
#
loop_
_entity_poly.entity_id
_entity_poly.type
_entity_poly.pdbx_seq_one_letter_code
_entity_poly.pdbx_strand_id
1 'polypeptide(L)' 'MPLMQFVITLAVLGGVLWAINTYIPMQNNIKKILNVAVVVVVSLYVLNAFGVLGSTPRFQIPRW' A
#
# COMPACT_ATOMS: atom_id res chain seq x y z
N MET A 1 -5.38 -4.33 11.03
CA MET A 1 -6.69 -4.02 10.39
C MET A 1 -7.46 -5.32 10.24
N PRO A 2 -8.80 -5.37 10.42
CA PRO A 2 -9.58 -6.56 10.08
C PRO A 2 -9.31 -6.95 8.62
N LEU A 3 -9.16 -8.25 8.33
CA LEU A 3 -8.76 -8.77 7.01
C LEU A 3 -9.57 -8.15 5.84
N MET A 4 -10.87 -7.90 6.07
CA MET A 4 -11.76 -7.23 5.12
C MET A 4 -11.26 -5.84 4.70
N GLN A 5 -10.79 -5.01 5.64
CA GLN A 5 -10.33 -3.66 5.34
C GLN A 5 -9.03 -3.65 4.54
N PHE A 6 -8.17 -4.66 4.75
CA PHE A 6 -6.96 -4.84 3.96
C PHE A 6 -7.28 -5.17 2.50
N VAL A 7 -8.20 -6.11 2.26
CA VAL A 7 -8.66 -6.50 0.92
C VAL A 7 -9.31 -5.32 0.20
N ILE A 8 -10.18 -4.56 0.89
CA ILE A 8 -10.81 -3.36 0.34
C ILE A 8 -9.75 -2.33 -0.06
N THR A 9 -8.74 -2.11 0.77
CA THR A 9 -7.69 -1.11 0.46
C THR A 9 -6.85 -1.52 -0.76
N LEU A 10 -6.54 -2.81 -0.90
CA LEU A 10 -5.89 -3.34 -2.10
C LEU A 10 -6.76 -3.18 -3.36
N ALA A 11 -8.05 -3.48 -3.26
CA ALA A 11 -9.00 -3.31 -4.37
C ALA A 11 -9.11 -1.84 -4.80
N VAL A 12 -9.13 -0.90 -3.84
CA VAL A 12 -9.14 0.54 -4.13
C VAL A 12 -7.83 0.97 -4.79
N LEU A 13 -6.66 0.59 -4.26
CA LEU A 13 -5.36 0.95 -4.85
C LEU A 13 -5.20 0.37 -6.27
N GLY A 14 -5.60 -0.88 -6.47
CA GLY A 14 -5.59 -1.52 -7.80
C GLY A 14 -6.58 -0.86 -8.77
N GLY A 15 -7.78 -0.52 -8.30
CA GLY A 15 -8.79 0.18 -9.09
C GLY A 15 -8.34 1.59 -9.52
N VAL A 16 -7.69 2.34 -8.63
CA VAL A 16 -7.12 3.66 -8.93
C VAL A 16 -6.03 3.55 -10.00
N LEU A 17 -5.12 2.58 -9.88
CA LEU A 17 -4.09 2.35 -10.90
C LEU A 17 -4.70 2.00 -12.26
N TRP A 18 -5.67 1.09 -12.27
CA TRP A 18 -6.36 0.70 -13.49
C TRP A 18 -7.08 1.87 -14.15
N ALA A 19 -7.75 2.71 -13.36
CA ALA A 19 -8.41 3.91 -13.85
C ALA A 19 -7.39 4.89 -14.44
N ILE A 20 -6.29 5.19 -13.74
CA ILE A 20 -5.24 6.08 -14.25
C ILE A 20 -4.68 5.54 -15.57
N ASN A 21 -4.43 4.23 -15.66
CA ASN A 21 -3.88 3.58 -16.83
C ASN A 21 -4.84 3.54 -18.04
N THR A 22 -6.14 3.53 -17.78
CA THR A 22 -7.22 3.42 -18.79
C THR A 22 -7.66 4.79 -19.30
N TYR A 23 -7.81 5.78 -18.40
CA TYR A 23 -8.36 7.08 -18.74
C TYR A 23 -7.30 8.11 -19.16
N ILE A 24 -6.03 7.91 -18.77
CA ILE A 24 -4.94 8.81 -19.15
C ILE A 24 -4.08 8.11 -20.21
N PRO A 25 -4.17 8.49 -21.50
CA PRO A 25 -3.29 7.98 -22.54
C PRO A 25 -1.87 8.49 -22.30
N MET A 26 -1.11 7.75 -21.49
CA MET A 26 0.29 8.05 -21.17
C MET A 26 1.23 7.47 -22.22
N GLN A 27 2.26 8.24 -22.57
CA GLN A 27 3.40 7.74 -23.34
C GLN A 27 4.08 6.59 -22.59
N ASN A 28 4.59 5.60 -23.33
CA ASN A 28 5.09 4.33 -22.77
C ASN A 28 6.12 4.48 -21.63
N ASN A 29 6.94 5.54 -21.67
CA ASN A 29 7.95 5.81 -20.64
C ASN A 29 7.32 6.20 -19.30
N ILE A 30 6.29 7.05 -19.31
CA ILE A 30 5.64 7.53 -18.09
C ILE A 30 4.76 6.43 -17.49
N LYS A 31 4.14 5.61 -18.35
CA LYS A 31 3.35 4.43 -17.97
C LYS A 31 4.16 3.42 -17.14
N LYS A 32 5.43 3.18 -17.52
CA LYS A 32 6.36 2.31 -16.78
C LYS A 32 6.67 2.86 -15.39
N ILE A 33 7.01 4.15 -15.29
CA ILE A 33 7.37 4.80 -14.02
C ILE A 33 6.18 4.75 -13.04
N LEU A 34 4.97 5.05 -13.52
CA LEU A 34 3.78 5.03 -12.68
C LEU A 34 3.48 3.61 -12.15
N ASN A 35 3.54 2.58 -13.01
CA ASN A 35 3.27 1.21 -12.59
C ASN A 35 4.29 0.75 -11.53
N VAL A 36 5.58 1.06 -11.73
CA VAL A 36 6.63 0.76 -10.74
C VAL A 36 6.38 1.50 -9.43
N ALA A 37 6.07 2.80 -9.48
CA ALA A 37 5.78 3.60 -8.29
C ALA A 37 4.59 3.02 -7.49
N VAL A 38 3.52 2.62 -8.17
CA VAL A 38 2.35 2.06 -7.47
C VAL A 38 2.64 0.67 -6.90
N VAL A 39 3.37 -0.18 -7.61
CA VAL A 39 3.81 -1.48 -7.06
C VAL A 39 4.65 -1.27 -5.79
N VAL A 40 5.52 -0.27 -5.75
CA VAL A 40 6.30 0.07 -4.55
C VAL A 40 5.40 0.54 -3.41
N VAL A 41 4.46 1.46 -3.66
CA VAL A 41 3.51 1.95 -2.65
C VAL A 41 2.65 0.81 -2.09
N VAL A 42 2.13 -0.07 -2.95
CA VAL A 42 1.34 -1.24 -2.54
C VAL A 42 2.21 -2.19 -1.72
N SER A 43 3.46 -2.45 -2.12
CA SER A 43 4.37 -3.34 -1.37
C SER A 43 4.66 -2.82 0.05
N LEU A 44 4.93 -1.52 0.18
CA LEU A 44 5.12 -0.87 1.49
C LEU A 44 3.85 -0.89 2.34
N TYR A 45 2.68 -0.67 1.72
CA TYR A 45 1.39 -0.75 2.40
C TYR A 45 1.14 -2.15 2.95
N VAL A 46 1.41 -3.18 2.14
CA VAL A 46 1.27 -4.59 2.54
C VAL A 46 2.21 -4.92 3.70
N LEU A 47 3.49 -4.55 3.62
CA LEU A 47 4.46 -4.73 4.71
C LEU A 47 4.01 -4.05 6.01
N ASN A 48 3.44 -2.85 5.93
CA ASN A 48 2.91 -2.13 7.08
C ASN A 48 1.64 -2.81 7.64
N ALA A 49 0.75 -3.29 6.77
CA ALA A 49 -0.47 -3.99 7.15
C ALA A 49 -0.20 -5.32 7.88
N PHE A 50 0.88 -6.01 7.51
CA PHE A 50 1.37 -7.20 8.24
C PHE A 50 2.03 -6.88 9.59
N GLY A 51 2.13 -5.59 9.95
CA GLY A 51 2.65 -5.16 11.26
C GLY A 51 4.18 -5.20 11.38
N VAL A 52 4.91 -5.45 10.28
CA VAL A 52 6.39 -5.52 10.25
C VAL A 52 7.04 -4.19 10.68
N LEU A 53 6.33 -3.07 10.46
CA LEU A 53 6.79 -1.73 10.82
C LEU A 53 6.23 -1.21 12.17
N GLY A 54 5.44 -2.03 12.89
CA GLY A 54 4.57 -1.54 13.98
C GLY A 54 4.76 -2.16 15.36
N SER A 55 5.66 -3.14 15.54
CA SER A 55 5.90 -3.71 16.87
C SER A 55 7.01 -2.95 17.59
N THR A 56 6.77 -1.71 18.00
CA THR A 56 7.47 -1.17 19.17
C THR A 56 6.77 -1.77 20.39
N PRO A 57 7.39 -2.71 21.12
CA PRO A 57 6.83 -3.18 22.37
C PRO A 57 6.70 -1.95 23.27
N ARG A 58 5.47 -1.60 23.67
CA ARG A 58 5.27 -0.62 24.74
C ARG A 58 5.86 -1.24 25.99
N PHE A 59 7.13 -0.94 26.25
CA PHE A 59 7.83 -1.33 27.47
C PHE A 59 7.13 -0.59 28.61
N GLN A 60 6.12 -1.23 29.19
CA GLN A 60 5.46 -0.75 30.40
C GLN A 60 6.47 -0.92 31.52
N ILE A 61 7.13 0.17 31.88
CA ILE A 61 8.03 0.22 33.02
C ILE A 61 7.17 -0.09 34.25
N PRO A 62 7.45 -1.17 35.01
CA PRO A 62 6.70 -1.46 36.22
C PRO A 62 6.99 -0.34 37.22
N ARG A 63 5.96 0.41 37.60
CA ARG A 63 6.04 1.40 38.68
C ARG A 63 6.00 0.64 40.01
N TRP A 64 7.17 0.51 40.63
CA TRP A 64 7.34 0.17 42.05
C TRP A 64 7.37 1.46 42.87
#